data_AF-A0A2P8QI52-F1
#
_entry.id   AF-A0A2P8QI52-F1
#
_cell.length_a   1.000
_cell.length_b   1.000
_cell.length_c   1.000
_cell.angle_alpha   90.00
_cell.angle_beta   90.00
_cell.angle_gamma   90.00
#
_symmetry.space_group_name_H-M   'P 1'
#
loop_
_entity.id
_entity.type
_entity.pdbx_description
1 polymer ?
#
loop_
_entity_poly.entity_id
_entity_poly.type
_entity_poly.pdbx_seq_one_letter_code
_entity_poly.pdbx_strand_id
1 'polypeptide(L)'
;MPLYPEWATAWRPWEGNLPTVNCQGDFTVYGERTARAFKRLAVPFTPYNLRHAYAIRASVAFKFPIAVAARMMGHSPTVHLKTYNRWINGQHTLDTFKEIMANNPPKAPT
;
A
#
# COMPACT_ATOMS: atom_id res chain seq x y z
N MET A 1 -8.16 0.57 -1.99
CA MET A 1 -8.80 -0.70 -2.40
C MET A 1 -8.08 -1.83 -1.68
N PRO A 2 -8.77 -2.86 -1.15
CA PRO A 2 -8.09 -3.97 -0.49
C PRO A 2 -7.28 -4.78 -1.51
N LEU A 3 -6.02 -5.09 -1.19
CA LEU A 3 -5.18 -5.97 -2.04
C LEU A 3 -5.65 -7.42 -1.99
N TYR A 4 -6.22 -7.82 -0.85
CA TYR A 4 -6.89 -9.09 -0.61
C TYR A 4 -8.36 -8.79 -0.33
N PRO A 5 -9.25 -8.85 -1.33
CA PRO A 5 -10.67 -8.55 -1.15
C PRO A 5 -11.33 -9.38 -0.04
N GLU A 6 -10.90 -10.63 0.14
CA GLU A 6 -11.38 -11.55 1.15
C GLU A 6 -11.15 -11.05 2.59
N TRP A 7 -10.08 -10.27 2.84
CA TRP A 7 -9.87 -9.67 4.17
C TRP A 7 -10.90 -8.60 4.48
N ALA A 8 -11.26 -7.78 3.48
CA ALA A 8 -12.30 -6.77 3.66
C ALA A 8 -13.64 -7.43 3.97
N THR A 9 -13.98 -8.50 3.24
CA THR A 9 -15.19 -9.29 3.49
C THR A 9 -15.17 -9.96 4.87
N ALA A 10 -14.04 -10.52 5.29
CA ALA A 10 -13.94 -11.22 6.58
C ALA A 10 -14.02 -10.25 7.78
N TRP A 11 -13.32 -9.12 7.71
CA TRP A 11 -13.27 -8.16 8.82
C TRP A 11 -14.47 -7.23 8.88
N ARG A 12 -15.21 -7.08 7.77
CA ARG A 12 -16.39 -6.22 7.64
C ARG A 12 -16.15 -4.84 8.29
N PRO A 13 -15.09 -4.10 7.91
CA PRO A 13 -14.67 -2.88 8.61
C PRO A 13 -15.69 -1.72 8.49
N TRP A 14 -16.73 -1.88 7.69
CA TRP A 14 -17.87 -0.95 7.59
C TRP A 14 -18.96 -1.22 8.64
N GLU A 15 -18.81 -2.26 9.47
CA GLU A 15 -19.77 -2.62 10.51
C GLU A 15 -19.29 -2.23 11.92
N GLY A 16 -20.28 -2.02 12.80
CA GLY A 16 -20.06 -1.62 14.18
C GLY A 16 -20.16 -0.11 14.40
N ASN A 17 -19.70 0.33 15.58
CA ASN A 17 -19.72 1.74 15.98
C ASN A 17 -18.53 2.48 15.38
N LEU A 18 -18.67 2.86 14.10
CA LEU A 18 -17.66 3.65 13.40
C LEU A 18 -17.65 5.10 13.93
N PRO A 19 -16.47 5.72 14.10
CA PRO A 19 -16.40 7.11 14.46
C PRO A 19 -16.99 7.96 13.33
N THR A 20 -17.82 8.95 13.68
CA THR A 20 -18.24 9.97 12.70
C THR A 20 -17.01 10.77 12.27
N VAL A 21 -16.67 10.68 10.98
CA VAL A 21 -15.57 11.41 10.37
C VAL A 21 -16.17 12.34 9.33
N ASN A 22 -15.99 13.64 9.52
CA ASN A 22 -16.52 14.65 8.63
C ASN A 22 -15.57 14.92 7.44
N CYS A 23 -14.28 14.58 7.57
CA CYS A 23 -13.26 14.70 6.51
C CYS A 23 -13.04 16.14 6.01
N GLN A 24 -13.27 17.16 6.85
CA GLN A 24 -12.92 18.55 6.55
C GLN A 24 -11.73 19.02 7.40
N GLY A 25 -10.97 19.95 6.84
CA GLY A 25 -9.86 20.62 7.53
C GLY A 25 -8.54 19.87 7.42
N ASP A 26 -7.74 19.93 8.48
CA ASP A 26 -6.40 19.35 8.51
C ASP A 26 -6.45 17.81 8.65
N PHE A 27 -6.00 17.12 7.61
CA PHE A 27 -5.97 15.67 7.58
C PHE A 27 -4.94 15.04 8.53
N THR A 28 -3.97 15.81 9.04
CA THR A 28 -2.98 15.32 10.01
C THR A 28 -3.65 14.87 11.31
N VAL A 29 -4.75 15.53 11.69
CA VAL A 29 -5.55 15.22 12.89
C VAL A 29 -6.11 13.81 12.83
N TYR A 30 -6.54 13.33 11.67
CA TYR A 30 -7.04 11.95 11.53
C TYR A 30 -5.91 10.92 11.69
N GLY A 31 -4.72 11.24 11.17
CA GLY A 31 -3.52 10.42 11.37
C GLY A 31 -3.17 10.29 12.85
N GLU A 32 -3.16 11.42 13.57
CA GLU A 32 -2.89 11.45 15.00
C GLU A 32 -3.94 10.68 15.82
N ARG A 33 -5.23 10.89 15.54
CA ARG A 33 -6.33 10.15 16.19
C ARG A 33 -6.18 8.64 16.00
N THR A 34 -5.80 8.20 14.80
CA THR A 34 -5.55 6.79 14.50
C THR A 34 -4.35 6.25 15.30
N ALA A 35 -3.25 7.00 15.36
CA ALA A 35 -2.08 6.61 16.13
C ALA A 35 -2.37 6.50 17.64
N ARG A 36 -3.13 7.46 18.20
CA ARG A 36 -3.60 7.41 19.59
C ARG A 36 -4.48 6.19 19.86
N ALA A 37 -5.36 5.83 18.92
CA ALA A 37 -6.18 4.64 19.03
C ALA A 37 -5.35 3.35 19.05
N PHE A 38 -4.34 3.23 18.17
CA PHE A 38 -3.43 2.08 18.15
C PHE A 38 -2.70 1.91 19.47
N LYS A 39 -2.20 3.02 20.04
CA LYS A 39 -1.57 3.02 21.36
C LYS A 39 -2.53 2.56 22.46
N ARG A 40 -3.77 3.07 22.46
CA ARG A 40 -4.81 2.67 23.43
C ARG A 40 -5.16 1.18 23.33
N LEU A 41 -5.14 0.64 22.12
CA LEU A 41 -5.42 -0.78 21.84
C LEU A 41 -4.18 -1.68 21.97
N ALA A 42 -3.05 -1.15 22.44
CA ALA A 42 -1.77 -1.88 22.58
C ALA A 42 -1.30 -2.57 21.29
N VAL A 43 -1.58 -1.96 20.12
CA VAL A 43 -1.09 -2.47 18.83
C VAL A 43 0.43 -2.27 18.76
N PRO A 44 1.23 -3.30 18.43
CA PRO A 44 2.69 -3.24 18.55
C PRO A 44 3.40 -2.48 17.41
N PHE A 45 2.65 -1.86 16.50
CA PHE A 45 3.15 -1.11 15.36
C PHE A 45 2.31 0.14 15.14
N THR A 46 2.79 1.05 14.29
CA THR A 46 2.09 2.30 13.96
C THR A 46 1.19 2.13 12.74
N PRO A 47 0.15 2.98 12.57
CA PRO A 47 -0.63 3.02 11.33
C PRO A 47 0.23 3.24 10.08
N TYR A 48 1.35 3.95 10.22
CA TYR A 48 2.28 4.20 9.12
C TYR A 48 2.99 2.93 8.66
N ASN A 49 3.26 1.98 9.56
CA ASN A 49 3.80 0.67 9.19
C ASN A 49 2.82 -0.11 8.31
N LEU A 50 1.50 -0.04 8.60
CA LEU A 50 0.49 -0.65 7.73
C LEU A 50 0.45 0.02 6.35
N ARG A 51 0.53 1.37 6.30
CA ARG A 51 0.58 2.12 5.04
C ARG A 51 1.79 1.71 4.20
N HIS A 52 2.95 1.53 4.83
CA HIS A 52 4.17 1.06 4.17
C HIS A 52 4.05 -0.38 3.66
N ALA A 53 3.57 -1.30 4.49
CA ALA A 53 3.36 -2.69 4.10
C ALA A 53 2.39 -2.80 2.92
N TYR A 54 1.33 -1.99 2.91
CA TYR A 54 0.41 -1.91 1.77
C TYR A 54 1.11 -1.45 0.50
N ALA A 55 1.87 -0.34 0.55
CA ALA A 55 2.55 0.22 -0.62
C ALA A 55 3.53 -0.78 -1.24
N ILE A 56 4.36 -1.40 -0.41
CA ILE A 56 5.34 -2.40 -0.84
C ILE A 56 4.62 -3.61 -1.45
N ARG A 57 3.56 -4.11 -0.80
CA ARG A 57 2.81 -5.27 -1.32
C ARG A 57 2.15 -4.95 -2.66
N ALA A 58 1.54 -3.77 -2.81
CA ALA A 58 0.93 -3.34 -4.05
C ALA A 58 1.94 -3.29 -5.21
N SER A 59 3.11 -2.70 -4.98
CA SER A 59 4.12 -2.47 -6.01
C SER A 59 5.00 -3.70 -6.30
N VAL A 60 5.30 -4.52 -5.28
CA VAL A 60 6.25 -5.64 -5.40
C VAL A 60 5.53 -6.98 -5.55
N ALA A 61 4.63 -7.32 -4.63
CA ALA A 61 3.98 -8.63 -4.64
C ALA A 61 2.89 -8.71 -5.71
N PHE A 62 2.08 -7.65 -5.84
CA PHE A 62 0.99 -7.57 -6.82
C PHE A 62 1.43 -6.91 -8.14
N LYS A 63 2.65 -6.35 -8.17
CA LYS A 63 3.25 -5.73 -9.36
C LYS A 63 2.38 -4.66 -10.03
N PHE A 64 1.55 -3.96 -9.25
CA PHE A 64 0.79 -2.85 -9.80
C PHE A 64 1.75 -1.78 -10.33
N PRO A 65 1.47 -1.17 -11.50
CA PRO A 65 2.22 -0.01 -11.95
C PRO A 65 2.22 1.06 -10.86
N ILE A 66 3.36 1.72 -10.65
CA ILE A 66 3.52 2.73 -9.59
C ILE A 66 2.44 3.81 -9.65
N ALA A 67 2.01 4.21 -10.85
CA ALA A 67 0.92 5.17 -11.02
C ALA A 67 -0.42 4.67 -10.44
N VAL A 68 -0.71 3.38 -10.63
CA VAL A 68 -1.92 2.74 -10.10
C VAL A 68 -1.82 2.61 -8.58
N ALA A 69 -0.70 2.10 -8.07
CA ALA A 69 -0.46 1.97 -6.63
C ALA A 69 -0.54 3.33 -5.91
N ALA A 70 0.07 4.38 -6.48
CA ALA A 70 0.01 5.74 -5.95
C ALA A 70 -1.43 6.30 -5.94
N ARG A 71 -2.19 6.10 -7.02
CA ARG A 71 -3.59 6.50 -7.12
C ARG A 71 -4.45 5.79 -6.07
N MET A 72 -4.27 4.49 -5.86
CA MET A 72 -4.98 3.72 -4.81
C MET A 72 -4.72 4.25 -3.40
N MET A 73 -3.58 4.90 -3.18
CA MET A 73 -3.16 5.46 -1.88
C MET A 73 -3.43 6.96 -1.74
N GLY A 74 -3.98 7.60 -2.78
CA GLY A 74 -4.36 9.03 -2.77
C GLY A 74 -3.18 9.99 -2.85
N HIS A 75 -2.09 9.65 -3.54
CA HIS A 75 -0.97 10.56 -3.75
C HIS A 75 -0.33 10.42 -5.13
N SER A 76 0.58 11.34 -5.46
CA SER A 76 1.26 11.32 -6.76
C SER A 76 2.28 10.17 -6.88
N PRO A 77 2.57 9.72 -8.11
CA PRO A 77 3.63 8.73 -8.36
C PRO A 77 4.99 9.20 -7.85
N THR A 78 5.30 10.49 -7.96
CA THR A 78 6.54 11.08 -7.47
C THR A 78 6.67 10.96 -5.95
N VAL A 79 5.60 11.25 -5.20
CA VAL A 79 5.57 11.04 -3.74
C VAL A 79 5.72 9.55 -3.43
N HIS A 80 5.07 8.68 -4.19
CA HIS A 80 5.19 7.23 -4.01
C HIS A 80 6.63 6.74 -4.18
N LEU A 81 7.28 7.12 -5.27
CA LEU A 81 8.69 6.78 -5.49
C LEU A 81 9.57 7.38 -4.40
N LYS A 82 9.43 8.67 -4.08
CA LYS A 82 10.24 9.30 -3.04
C LYS A 82 10.15 8.57 -1.69
N THR A 83 8.96 8.09 -1.31
CA THR A 83 8.74 7.39 -0.04
C THR A 83 9.13 5.92 -0.08
N TYR A 84 8.89 5.23 -1.19
CA TYR A 84 8.94 3.76 -1.24
C TYR A 84 10.05 3.18 -2.13
N ASN A 85 10.69 3.97 -2.99
CA ASN A 85 11.69 3.50 -3.95
C ASN A 85 12.85 2.77 -3.26
N ARG A 86 13.28 3.22 -2.07
CA ARG A 86 14.31 2.52 -1.26
C ARG A 86 13.97 1.07 -0.91
N TRP A 87 12.70 0.69 -0.92
CA TRP A 87 12.27 -0.67 -0.63
C TRP A 87 12.09 -1.51 -1.90
N ILE A 88 12.09 -0.87 -3.08
CA ILE A 88 12.11 -1.52 -4.38
C ILE A 88 13.59 -1.66 -4.79
N ASN A 89 14.30 -2.54 -4.09
CA ASN A 89 15.73 -2.79 -4.30
C ASN A 89 15.99 -3.64 -5.56
N GLY A 90 17.25 -3.69 -6.01
CA GLY A 90 17.70 -4.46 -7.17
C GLY A 90 17.35 -5.95 -7.15
N GLN A 91 17.13 -6.54 -5.96
CA GLN A 91 16.64 -7.92 -5.83
C GLN A 91 15.26 -8.10 -6.50
N HIS A 92 14.34 -7.15 -6.32
CA HIS A 92 13.02 -7.21 -6.96
C HIS A 92 13.10 -7.05 -8.48
N THR A 93 14.06 -6.27 -8.96
CA THR A 93 14.34 -6.15 -10.40
C THR A 93 14.80 -7.49 -10.97
N LEU A 94 15.72 -8.18 -10.29
CA LEU A 94 16.20 -9.49 -10.71
C LEU A 94 15.10 -10.56 -10.66
N ASP A 95 14.29 -10.57 -9.62
CA ASP A 95 13.20 -11.54 -9.48
C ASP A 95 12.13 -11.31 -10.56
N THR A 96 11.77 -10.05 -10.81
CA THR A 96 10.84 -9.67 -11.89
C THR A 96 11.41 -10.06 -13.25
N PHE A 97 12.69 -9.79 -13.50
CA PHE A 97 13.36 -10.18 -14.75
C PHE A 97 13.34 -11.69 -14.95
N LYS A 98 13.72 -12.47 -13.92
CA LYS A 98 13.69 -13.94 -13.96
C LYS A 98 12.30 -14.47 -14.29
N GLU A 99 11.28 -13.90 -13.68
CA GLU A 99 9.89 -14.32 -13.92
C GLU A 99 9.42 -13.98 -15.34
N ILE A 100 9.76 -12.79 -15.86
CA ILE A 100 9.46 -12.43 -17.26
C ILE A 100 10.15 -13.42 -18.21
N MET A 101 11.43 -13.70 -17.99
CA MET A 101 12.18 -14.64 -18.83
C MET A 101 11.64 -16.08 -18.75
N ALA A 102 11.12 -16.49 -17.59
CA ALA A 102 10.53 -17.81 -17.40
C ALA A 102 9.14 -17.94 -18.04
N ASN A 103 8.30 -16.90 -17.95
CA ASN A 103 6.89 -16.97 -18.36
C ASN A 103 6.63 -16.44 -19.77
N ASN A 104 7.35 -15.41 -20.21
CA ASN A 104 7.17 -14.80 -21.52
C ASN A 104 8.44 -14.04 -21.98
N PRO A 105 9.47 -14.74 -22.46
CA PRO A 105 10.71 -14.11 -22.86
C PRO A 105 10.47 -13.16 -24.05
N PRO A 106 10.90 -11.89 -23.96
CA PRO A 106 10.68 -10.92 -25.03
C PRO A 106 11.47 -11.34 -26.28
N LYS A 107 10.79 -11.31 -27.44
CA LYS A 107 11.43 -11.47 -28.75
C LYS A 107 11.77 -10.10 -29.31
N ALA A 108 12.97 -9.97 -29.87
CA ALA A 108 13.36 -8.75 -30.55
C ALA A 108 12.43 -8.50 -31.76
N PRO A 109 12.04 -7.25 -32.04
CA PRO A 109 11.37 -6.92 -33.29
C PRO A 109 12.28 -7.29 -34.46
N THR A 110 11.80 -8.14 -35.37
CA THR A 110 12.43 -8.45 -36.66
C THR A 110 12.00 -7.47 -37.72
#